data_AF-A0A7X8XGX2-F1
#
_entry.id   AF-A0A7X8XGX2-F1
#
_cell.length_a   1.000
_cell.length_b   1.000
_cell.length_c   1.000
_cell.angle_alpha   90.00
_cell.angle_beta   90.00
_cell.angle_gamma   90.00
#
_symmetry.space_group_name_H-M   'P 1'
#
loop_
_entity.id
_entity.type
_entity.pdbx_description
1 polymer ?
#
loop_
_entity_poly.entity_id
_entity_poly.type
_entity_poly.pdbx_seq_one_letter_code
_entity_poly.pdbx_strand_id
1 'polypeptide(L)' 'IVPLTFKSEEDYEKFDENDELVIENIKEQITGRDVVLKNKTKAYEVVLDCDITDEQRAMLISGGLLNILKERG' A
#
# COMPACT_ATOMS: atom_id res chain seq x y z
N ILE A 1 -6.63 -4.98 7.06
CA ILE A 1 -5.46 -4.09 7.17
C ILE A 1 -4.37 -4.77 6.36
N VAL A 2 -3.66 -4.05 5.47
CA VAL A 2 -2.59 -4.64 4.66
C VAL A 2 -1.26 -4.30 5.33
N PRO A 3 -0.51 -5.28 5.85
CA PRO A 3 0.85 -5.03 6.34
C PRO A 3 1.74 -4.66 5.15
N LEU A 4 2.20 -3.41 5.14
CA LEU A 4 3.22 -2.91 4.21
C LEU A 4 4.40 -2.44 5.04
N THR A 5 5.60 -2.78 4.61
CA THR A 5 6.84 -2.43 5.31
C THR A 5 7.77 -1.72 4.33
N PHE A 6 8.37 -0.62 4.78
CA PHE A 6 9.39 0.06 3.98
C PHE A 6 10.61 -0.83 3.85
N LYS A 7 11.16 -0.95 2.64
CA LYS A 7 12.41 -1.68 2.43
C LYS A 7 13.61 -0.98 3.07
N SER A 8 13.55 0.34 3.13
CA SER A 8 14.59 1.20 3.69
C SER A 8 13.98 2.18 4.68
N GLU A 9 14.60 2.32 5.85
CA GLU A 9 14.20 3.31 6.86
C GLU A 9 14.37 4.75 6.35
N GLU A 10 15.38 4.99 5.50
CA GLU A 10 15.63 6.29 4.84
C GLU A 10 14.44 6.76 4.00
N ASP A 11 13.64 5.85 3.45
CA ASP A 11 12.45 6.23 2.71
C ASP A 11 11.35 6.73 3.64
N TYR A 12 11.25 6.17 4.86
CA TYR A 12 10.32 6.63 5.88
C TYR A 12 10.62 8.07 6.32
N GLU A 13 11.89 8.41 6.51
CA GLU A 13 12.32 9.77 6.87
C GLU A 13 11.95 10.82 5.82
N LYS A 14 11.74 10.42 4.56
CA LYS A 14 11.32 11.32 3.48
C LYS A 14 9.83 11.65 3.54
N PHE A 15 9.02 10.91 4.29
CA PHE A 15 7.58 11.15 4.43
C PHE A 15 7.26 12.01 5.65
N ASP A 16 6.40 13.00 5.43
CA ASP A 16 5.78 13.82 6.45
C ASP A 16 4.34 13.39 6.71
N GLU A 17 3.82 13.73 7.88
CA GLU A 17 2.41 13.53 8.24
C GLU A 17 1.44 14.28 7.31
N ASN A 18 1.91 15.32 6.61
CA ASN A 18 1.14 16.13 5.67
C ASN A 18 1.32 15.70 4.20
N ASP A 19 2.07 14.62 3.93
CA ASP A 19 2.25 14.13 2.56
C ASP A 19 1.02 13.36 2.06
N GLU A 20 0.64 13.61 0.81
CA GLU A 20 -0.43 12.87 0.16
C GLU A 20 0.15 11.61 -0.51
N LEU A 21 -0.27 10.44 -0.04
CA LEU A 21 0.23 9.15 -0.48
C LEU A 21 -0.78 8.43 -1.35
N VAL A 22 -0.34 7.94 -2.50
CA VAL A 22 -1.17 7.19 -3.45
C VAL A 22 -0.49 5.89 -3.85
N ILE A 23 -1.24 4.79 -3.81
CA ILE A 23 -0.83 3.50 -4.36
C ILE A 23 -1.69 3.26 -5.58
N GLU A 24 -1.07 3.30 -6.76
CA GLU A 24 -1.77 3.02 -8.01
C GLU A 24 -1.85 1.51 -8.24
N ASN A 25 -3.01 1.03 -8.67
CA ASN A 25 -3.21 -0.38 -9.04
C ASN A 25 -2.82 -1.38 -7.94
N ILE A 26 -3.16 -1.09 -6.67
CA ILE A 26 -2.81 -1.95 -5.53
C ILE A 26 -3.19 -3.42 -5.75
N LYS A 27 -4.28 -3.73 -6.47
CA LYS A 27 -4.69 -5.11 -6.80
C LYS A 27 -3.65 -5.87 -7.64
N GLU A 28 -3.02 -5.17 -8.58
CA GLU A 28 -1.94 -5.72 -9.41
C GLU A 28 -0.62 -5.73 -8.67
N GLN A 29 -0.42 -4.88 -7.65
CA GLN A 29 0.83 -4.80 -6.90
C GLN A 29 0.91 -5.78 -5.74
N ILE A 30 -0.19 -5.98 -4.99
CA ILE A 30 -0.34 -7.14 -4.08
C ILE A 30 -0.26 -8.47 -4.85
N THR A 31 -0.45 -8.37 -6.17
CA THR A 31 0.11 -9.19 -7.25
C THR A 31 1.39 -9.99 -6.95
N GLY A 32 2.35 -9.22 -6.46
CA GLY A 32 3.69 -9.62 -6.11
C GLY A 32 3.97 -9.28 -4.66
N ARG A 33 5.26 -9.18 -4.35
CA ARG A 33 5.74 -8.80 -3.01
C ARG A 33 6.03 -7.31 -2.90
N ASP A 34 6.07 -6.60 -4.02
CA ASP A 34 6.50 -5.21 -4.10
C ASP A 34 5.29 -4.30 -4.38
N VAL A 35 5.11 -3.30 -3.52
CA VAL A 35 4.06 -2.28 -3.66
C VAL A 35 4.72 -0.91 -3.80
N VAL A 36 4.36 -0.18 -4.84
CA VAL A 36 4.85 1.17 -5.11
C VAL A 36 3.93 2.19 -4.45
N LEU A 37 4.48 2.89 -3.48
CA LEU A 37 3.85 4.03 -2.83
C LEU A 37 4.35 5.31 -3.48
N LYS A 38 3.45 6.11 -4.03
CA LYS A 38 3.77 7.41 -4.63
C LYS A 38 3.40 8.53 -3.68
N ASN A 39 4.34 9.41 -3.42
CA ASN A 39 4.11 10.68 -2.76
C ASN A 39 3.69 11.73 -3.80
N LYS A 40 2.46 12.23 -3.72
CA LYS A 40 1.95 13.28 -4.61
C LYS A 40 2.50 14.66 -4.26
N THR A 41 2.74 14.94 -2.98
CA THR A 41 3.24 16.23 -2.50
C THR A 41 4.70 16.46 -2.90
N LYS A 42 5.55 15.45 -2.73
CA LYS A 42 6.99 15.51 -3.03
C LYS A 42 7.35 14.87 -4.38
N ALA A 43 6.35 14.36 -5.12
CA ALA A 43 6.49 13.78 -6.45
C ALA A 43 7.57 12.69 -6.57
N TYR A 44 7.63 11.78 -5.60
CA TYR A 44 8.54 10.63 -5.62
C TYR A 44 7.81 9.32 -5.36
N GLU A 45 8.47 8.20 -5.66
CA GLU A 45 7.90 6.86 -5.57
C GLU A 45 8.86 5.97 -4.77
N VAL A 46 8.34 5.19 -3.83
CA VAL A 46 9.10 4.23 -3.03
C VAL A 46 8.50 2.85 -3.15
N VAL A 47 9.34 1.83 -2.99
CA VAL A 47 8.91 0.44 -3.02
C VAL A 47 8.82 -0.10 -1.60
N LEU A 48 7.63 -0.56 -1.24
CA LEU A 48 7.30 -1.23 0.00
C LEU A 48 7.25 -2.74 -0.24
N ASP A 49 7.58 -3.48 0.80
CA ASP A 49 7.38 -4.92 0.85
C ASP A 49 5.98 -5.23 1.42
N CYS A 50 5.28 -6.15 0.76
CA CYS A 50 3.93 -6.56 1.10
C CYS A 50 3.96 -8.00 1.62
N ASP A 51 4.06 -8.14 2.94
CA ASP A 51 4.12 -9.43 3.62
C ASP A 51 2.71 -9.94 3.93
N ILE A 52 1.99 -10.35 2.88
CA ILE A 52 0.64 -10.93 2.99
C ILE A 52 0.58 -12.34 2.42
N THR A 53 -0.28 -13.17 3.01
CA THR A 53 -0.52 -14.52 2.52
C THR A 53 -1.43 -14.53 1.30
N ASP A 54 -1.38 -15.60 0.50
CA ASP A 54 -2.26 -15.79 -0.66
C ASP A 54 -3.75 -15.66 -0.31
N GLU A 55 -4.14 -16.08 0.89
CA GLU A 55 -5.52 -15.93 1.39
C GLU A 55 -5.90 -14.47 1.62
N GLN A 56 -5.05 -13.70 2.30
CA GLN A 56 -5.27 -12.26 2.50
C GLN A 56 -5.33 -11.53 1.16
N ARG A 57 -4.47 -11.93 0.23
CA ARG A 57 -4.46 -11.40 -1.13
C ARG A 57 -5.73 -11.72 -1.88
N ALA A 58 -6.25 -12.94 -1.80
CA ALA A 58 -7.53 -13.31 -2.39
C ALA A 58 -8.68 -12.48 -1.79
N MET A 59 -8.68 -12.26 -0.47
CA MET A 59 -9.66 -11.38 0.20
C MET A 59 -9.57 -9.93 -0.30
N LEU A 60 -8.37 -9.41 -0.56
CA LEU A 60 -8.16 -8.07 -1.09
C LEU A 60 -8.58 -7.95 -2.57
N ILE A 61 -8.31 -8.96 -3.38
CA ILE A 61 -8.68 -8.99 -4.80
C ILE A 61 -10.21 -9.12 -4.96
N SER A 62 -10.87 -9.90 -4.10
CA SER A 62 -12.31 -10.21 -4.17
C SER A 62 -13.26 -9.06 -3.82
N GLY A 63 -12.76 -7.87 -3.50
CA GLY A 63 -13.61 -6.73 -3.12
C GLY A 63 -12.89 -5.65 -2.32
N GLY A 64 -11.69 -5.93 -1.83
CA GLY A 64 -10.81 -4.96 -1.21
C GLY A 64 -11.21 -4.59 0.21
N LEU A 65 -10.19 -4.26 1.01
CA LEU A 65 -10.37 -3.71 2.36
C LEU A 65 -11.18 -2.41 2.36
N LEU A 66 -11.19 -1.68 1.23
CA LEU A 66 -12.00 -0.49 1.01
C LEU A 66 -13.50 -0.78 1.01
N ASN A 67 -13.97 -1.97 0.60
CA ASN A 67 -15.38 -2.36 0.78
C ASN A 67 -15.67 -2.61 2.27
N ILE A 68 -14.76 -3.25 3.01
CA ILE A 68 -14.91 -3.48 4.46
C ILE A 68 -14.95 -2.16 5.26
N LEU A 69 -14.14 -1.17 4.86
CA LEU A 69 -14.10 0.14 5.51
C LEU A 69 -15.32 1.01 5.15
N LYS A 70 -15.92 0.81 3.96
CA LYS A 70 -17.14 1.53 3.52
C LYS A 70 -18.43 0.89 4.04
N GLU A 71 -18.42 -0.40 4.38
CA GLU A 71 -19.60 -1.15 4.87
C GLU A 71 -19.81 -1.03 6.40
N ARG A 72 -18.89 -0.36 7.12
CA ARG A 72 -19.07 0.02 8.54
C ARG A 72 -19.27 1.54 8.73
N GLY A 73 -19.89 2.20 7.74
CA GLY A 73 -20.33 3.60 7.80
C GLY A 73 -21.83 3.71 7.68
#